data_AF-A0A815RC45-F1
#
_entry.id   AF-A0A815RC45-F1
#
_cell.length_a   1.000
_cell.length_b   1.000
_cell.length_c   1.000
_cell.angle_alpha   90.00
_cell.angle_beta   90.00
_cell.angle_gamma   90.00
#
_symmetry.space_group_name_H-M   'P 1'
#
loop_
_entity.id
_entity.type
_entity.pdbx_description
1 polymer ?
#
loop_
_entity_poly.entity_id
_entity_poly.type
_entity_poly.pdbx_seq_one_letter_code
_entity_poly.pdbx_strand_id
1 'polypeptide(L)'
;MKCCLAQGFPMLVSLNLYKSFDKAGEHGVVPMPKSTEVGRSSHARHCVVVAGYSDHSRAFIVRNSWGSAWGDKGYCYIPYDYLGSTDLCNSAWTVKNLGIAKMTQEGWQEDDEVDYLDDDDEEEDDDDEDADFEEEEDEDEPDYDDEDDDDEE
;
A
#
# COMPACT_ATOMS: atom_id res chain seq x y z
N MET A 1 -17.67 0.08 12.82
CA MET A 1 -16.73 1.18 12.51
C MET A 1 -17.02 2.46 13.31
N LYS A 2 -18.19 3.13 13.15
CA LYS A 2 -18.49 4.42 13.81
C LYS A 2 -18.24 4.46 15.33
N CYS A 3 -18.68 3.44 16.07
CA CYS A 3 -18.45 3.37 17.52
C CYS A 3 -16.96 3.37 17.89
N CYS A 4 -16.12 2.70 17.09
CA CYS A 4 -14.66 2.69 17.29
C CYS A 4 -14.05 4.07 17.07
N LEU A 5 -14.44 4.73 15.98
CA LEU A 5 -14.01 6.09 15.63
C LEU A 5 -14.48 7.12 16.66
N ALA A 6 -15.71 6.99 17.17
CA ALA A 6 -16.25 7.87 18.21
C ALA A 6 -15.53 7.74 19.56
N GLN A 7 -14.90 6.60 19.82
CA GLN A 7 -14.02 6.40 20.97
C GLN A 7 -12.60 6.95 20.76
N GLY A 8 -12.32 7.60 19.64
CA GLY A 8 -11.00 8.16 19.32
C GLY A 8 -10.01 7.13 18.78
N PHE A 9 -10.47 5.98 18.30
CA PHE A 9 -9.62 4.95 17.72
C PHE A 9 -9.74 4.93 16.18
N PRO A 10 -8.74 5.42 15.44
CA PRO A 10 -8.69 5.26 13.98
C PRO A 10 -8.69 3.78 13.59
N MET A 11 -9.13 3.51 12.36
CA MET A 11 -9.20 2.15 11.84
C MET A 11 -8.38 2.01 10.56
N LEU A 12 -7.56 0.97 10.46
CA LEU A 12 -6.94 0.51 9.22
C LEU A 12 -7.97 -0.34 8.47
N VAL A 13 -8.17 -0.08 7.19
CA VAL A 13 -9.09 -0.85 6.34
C VAL A 13 -8.42 -1.27 5.05
N SER A 14 -8.70 -2.49 4.60
CA SER A 14 -8.29 -2.98 3.28
C SER A 14 -9.45 -2.94 2.30
N LEU A 15 -9.21 -2.38 1.12
CA LEU A 15 -10.21 -2.07 0.10
C LEU A 15 -9.83 -2.66 -1.25
N ASN A 16 -10.84 -3.12 -1.98
CA ASN A 16 -10.74 -3.35 -3.41
C ASN A 16 -11.03 -2.02 -4.13
N LEU A 17 -10.11 -1.51 -4.94
CA LEU A 17 -10.23 -0.27 -5.70
C LEU A 17 -10.60 -0.53 -7.17
N TYR A 18 -11.43 0.35 -7.71
CA TYR A 18 -11.93 0.31 -9.10
C TYR A 18 -11.50 1.57 -9.86
N LYS A 19 -11.58 1.57 -11.19
CA LYS A 19 -11.17 2.73 -12.02
C LYS A 19 -11.89 4.02 -11.60
N SER A 20 -13.11 3.92 -11.10
CA SER A 20 -13.91 5.01 -10.56
C SER A 20 -13.27 5.66 -9.33
N PHE A 21 -12.41 4.97 -8.59
CA PHE A 21 -11.65 5.56 -7.47
C PHE A 21 -10.75 6.71 -7.92
N ASP A 22 -10.21 6.66 -9.14
CA ASP A 22 -9.38 7.73 -9.71
C ASP A 22 -10.17 9.04 -9.94
N LYS A 23 -11.50 8.94 -9.93
CA LYS A 23 -12.39 10.09 -10.07
C LYS A 23 -12.60 10.84 -8.75
N ALA A 24 -11.97 10.41 -7.66
CA ALA A 24 -11.99 11.15 -6.39
C ALA A 24 -11.52 12.60 -6.58
N GLY A 25 -10.57 12.82 -7.50
CA GLY A 25 -10.09 14.14 -7.89
C GLY A 25 -9.52 14.96 -6.72
N GLU A 26 -9.41 16.28 -6.91
CA GLU A 26 -8.88 17.22 -5.90
C GLU A 26 -9.79 17.34 -4.65
N HIS A 27 -11.06 16.99 -4.77
CA HIS A 27 -11.99 17.05 -3.64
C HIS A 27 -12.05 15.74 -2.84
N GLY A 28 -11.32 14.70 -3.29
CA GLY A 28 -11.24 13.41 -2.60
C GLY A 28 -12.57 12.64 -2.51
N VAL A 29 -13.62 12.99 -3.27
CA VAL A 29 -14.94 12.36 -3.13
C VAL A 29 -15.00 11.04 -3.91
N VAL A 30 -14.95 9.91 -3.21
CA VAL A 30 -14.88 8.60 -3.85
C VAL A 30 -16.28 8.15 -4.31
N PRO A 31 -16.49 7.87 -5.61
CA PRO A 31 -17.74 7.31 -6.09
C PRO A 31 -17.86 5.82 -5.74
N MET A 32 -19.11 5.33 -5.68
CA MET A 32 -19.35 3.89 -5.65
C MET A 32 -18.97 3.25 -7.00
N PRO A 33 -18.31 2.09 -7.01
CA PRO A 33 -18.03 1.37 -8.23
C PRO A 33 -19.32 0.83 -8.84
N LYS A 34 -19.34 0.68 -10.17
CA LYS A 34 -20.45 -0.01 -10.83
C LYS A 34 -20.30 -1.52 -10.65
N SER A 35 -21.41 -2.25 -10.63
CA SER A 35 -21.39 -3.72 -10.52
C SER A 35 -20.63 -4.42 -11.66
N THR A 36 -20.56 -3.79 -12.83
CA THR A 36 -19.83 -4.29 -14.01
C THR A 36 -18.43 -3.70 -14.14
N GLU A 37 -17.99 -2.90 -13.18
CA GLU A 37 -16.70 -2.23 -13.25
C GLU A 37 -15.55 -3.21 -12.99
N VAL A 38 -14.50 -3.08 -13.80
CA VAL A 38 -13.27 -3.84 -13.59
C VAL A 38 -12.43 -3.13 -12.51
N GLY A 39 -11.79 -3.92 -11.64
CA GLY A 39 -10.83 -3.40 -10.67
C GLY A 39 -9.73 -2.55 -11.31
N ARG A 40 -9.09 -1.69 -10.53
CA ARG A 40 -7.91 -0.94 -11.04
C ARG A 40 -6.83 -1.93 -11.46
N SER A 41 -6.04 -1.55 -12.46
CA SER A 41 -4.87 -2.33 -12.89
C SER A 41 -3.72 -2.24 -11.87
N SER A 42 -3.57 -1.10 -11.20
CA SER A 42 -2.56 -0.87 -10.16
C SER A 42 -3.22 -0.48 -8.83
N HIS A 43 -2.62 -0.91 -7.72
CA HIS A 43 -3.16 -0.75 -6.37
C HIS A 43 -4.63 -1.19 -6.25
N ALA A 44 -5.00 -2.28 -6.95
CA ALA A 44 -6.36 -2.83 -6.94
C ALA A 44 -6.80 -3.26 -5.55
N ARG A 45 -5.86 -3.66 -4.70
CA ARG A 45 -6.05 -3.94 -3.28
C ARG A 45 -5.21 -2.91 -2.52
N HIS A 46 -5.84 -2.13 -1.66
CA HIS A 46 -5.18 -1.01 -0.99
C HIS A 46 -5.54 -0.95 0.49
N CYS A 47 -4.65 -0.41 1.31
CA CYS A 47 -4.86 -0.21 2.74
C CYS A 47 -4.79 1.27 3.08
N VAL A 48 -5.76 1.75 3.86
CA VAL A 48 -5.91 3.16 4.23
C VAL A 48 -6.38 3.30 5.68
N VAL A 49 -6.27 4.51 6.23
CA VAL A 49 -6.71 4.81 7.60
C VAL A 49 -8.02 5.59 7.58
N VAL A 50 -9.07 5.03 8.17
CA VAL A 50 -10.30 5.74 8.49
C VAL A 50 -10.08 6.53 9.77
N ALA A 51 -10.10 7.86 9.65
CA ALA A 51 -9.85 8.80 10.74
C ALA A 51 -11.12 9.42 11.32
N GLY A 52 -12.25 9.31 10.61
CA GLY A 52 -13.52 9.90 11.05
C GLY A 52 -14.69 9.52 10.15
N TYR A 53 -15.84 10.14 10.41
CA TYR A 53 -17.06 9.93 9.64
C TYR A 53 -17.96 11.17 9.69
N SER A 54 -18.80 11.35 8.67
CA SER A 54 -19.83 12.38 8.59
C SER A 54 -21.17 11.74 8.26
N ASP A 55 -22.12 11.83 9.19
CA ASP A 55 -23.49 11.33 8.95
C ASP A 55 -24.28 12.22 7.99
N HIS A 56 -23.93 13.51 7.90
CA HIS A 56 -24.52 14.42 6.92
C HIS A 56 -24.17 13.99 5.49
N SER A 57 -22.90 13.70 5.24
CA SER A 57 -22.40 13.30 3.92
C SER A 57 -22.47 11.79 3.67
N ARG A 58 -22.87 11.01 4.70
CA ARG A 58 -22.83 9.53 4.72
C ARG A 58 -21.49 8.95 4.22
N ALA A 59 -20.39 9.54 4.68
CA ALA A 59 -19.04 9.18 4.23
C ALA A 59 -18.06 9.05 5.40
N PHE A 60 -17.10 8.15 5.25
CA PHE A 60 -15.93 8.01 6.10
C PHE A 60 -14.83 8.96 5.61
N ILE A 61 -14.15 9.60 6.55
CA ILE A 61 -12.98 10.44 6.27
C ILE A 61 -11.77 9.54 6.34
N VAL A 62 -11.04 9.44 5.24
CA VAL A 62 -9.98 8.47 5.04
C VAL A 62 -8.70 9.19 4.68
N ARG A 63 -7.62 8.89 5.39
CA ARG A 63 -6.28 9.35 5.07
C ARG A 63 -5.63 8.34 4.12
N ASN A 64 -5.21 8.82 2.96
CA ASN A 64 -4.48 8.02 1.97
C ASN A 64 -2.95 8.21 2.14
N SER A 65 -2.17 7.42 1.39
CA SER A 65 -0.71 7.38 1.44
C SER A 65 -0.04 7.77 0.11
N TRP A 66 -0.75 8.49 -0.76
CA TRP A 66 -0.26 8.88 -2.10
C TRP A 66 0.20 10.36 -2.17
N GLY A 67 0.65 10.89 -1.04
CA GLY A 67 1.11 12.28 -0.92
C GLY A 67 -0.02 13.29 -0.72
N SER A 68 0.35 14.51 -0.32
CA SER A 68 -0.60 15.60 -0.05
C SER A 68 -1.20 16.22 -1.31
N ALA A 69 -0.59 16.02 -2.48
CA ALA A 69 -1.10 16.52 -3.75
C ALA A 69 -2.27 15.68 -4.30
N TRP A 70 -2.50 14.48 -3.75
CA TRP A 70 -3.58 13.60 -4.17
C TRP A 70 -4.83 13.81 -3.30
N GLY A 71 -6.02 13.74 -3.89
CA GLY A 71 -7.27 13.88 -3.14
C GLY A 71 -7.43 15.29 -2.56
N ASP A 72 -8.18 15.37 -1.46
CA ASP A 72 -8.24 16.58 -0.64
C ASP A 72 -7.08 16.59 0.35
N LYS A 73 -5.94 17.13 -0.08
CA LYS A 73 -4.71 17.25 0.75
C LYS A 73 -4.21 15.92 1.33
N GLY A 74 -4.32 14.84 0.56
CA GLY A 74 -3.99 13.46 0.98
C GLY A 74 -5.15 12.68 1.60
N TYR A 75 -6.34 13.27 1.68
CA TYR A 75 -7.55 12.64 2.19
C TYR A 75 -8.56 12.32 1.08
N CYS A 76 -9.42 11.37 1.36
CA CYS A 76 -10.60 11.09 0.58
C CYS A 76 -11.80 10.77 1.48
N TYR A 77 -12.98 10.81 0.86
CA TYR A 77 -14.27 10.63 1.50
C TYR A 77 -14.95 9.43 0.87
N ILE A 78 -14.99 8.32 1.60
CA ILE A 78 -15.48 7.03 1.11
C ILE A 78 -16.93 6.81 1.59
N PRO A 79 -17.89 6.53 0.70
CA PRO A 79 -19.28 6.28 1.09
C PRO A 79 -19.41 5.15 2.11
N TYR A 80 -20.37 5.27 3.04
CA TYR A 80 -20.63 4.22 4.02
C TYR A 80 -20.89 2.85 3.39
N ASP A 81 -21.60 2.83 2.27
CA ASP A 81 -21.97 1.58 1.59
C ASP A 81 -20.74 0.90 0.96
N TYR A 82 -19.69 1.65 0.64
CA TYR A 82 -18.41 1.10 0.17
C TYR A 82 -17.73 0.31 1.31
N LEU A 83 -17.50 0.96 2.47
CA LEU A 83 -16.83 0.30 3.61
C LEU A 83 -17.74 -0.71 4.34
N GLY A 84 -19.05 -0.62 4.15
CA GLY A 84 -20.02 -1.58 4.67
C GLY A 84 -20.15 -2.85 3.84
N SER A 85 -19.64 -2.87 2.61
CA SER A 85 -19.68 -4.05 1.74
C SER A 85 -18.48 -4.97 1.97
N THR A 86 -18.72 -6.26 2.15
CA THR A 86 -17.67 -7.29 2.28
C THR A 86 -16.93 -7.54 0.97
N ASP A 87 -17.54 -7.23 -0.16
CA ASP A 87 -16.92 -7.37 -1.49
C ASP A 87 -15.91 -6.25 -1.74
N LEU A 88 -16.12 -5.09 -1.12
CA LEU A 88 -15.33 -3.89 -1.33
C LEU A 88 -14.34 -3.61 -0.19
N CYS A 89 -14.69 -3.95 1.06
CA CYS A 89 -13.87 -3.78 2.24
C CYS A 89 -13.60 -5.15 2.87
N ASN A 90 -12.37 -5.64 2.75
CA ASN A 90 -12.04 -7.02 3.10
C ASN A 90 -11.68 -7.19 4.58
N SER A 91 -11.16 -6.14 5.22
CA SER A 91 -10.75 -6.19 6.63
C SER A 91 -10.78 -4.80 7.26
N ALA A 92 -11.01 -4.75 8.57
CA ALA A 92 -10.98 -3.52 9.35
C ALA A 92 -10.38 -3.79 10.74
N TRP A 93 -9.27 -3.12 11.04
CA TRP A 93 -8.48 -3.29 12.26
C TRP A 93 -8.32 -1.97 12.98
N THR A 94 -8.12 -2.03 14.30
CA THR A 94 -7.74 -0.87 15.10
C THR A 94 -6.66 -1.31 16.06
N VAL A 95 -5.68 -0.44 16.31
CA VAL A 95 -4.62 -0.70 17.28
C VAL A 95 -4.92 0.17 18.49
N LYS A 96 -5.03 -0.47 19.66
CA LYS A 96 -5.25 0.22 20.93
C LYS A 96 -4.06 -0.03 21.83
N ASN A 97 -3.47 1.04 22.33
CA ASN A 97 -2.57 0.93 23.46
C ASN A 97 -3.43 0.73 24.72
N LEU A 98 -3.29 -0.44 25.37
CA LEU A 98 -4.05 -0.76 26.57
C LEU A 98 -3.49 -0.06 27.83
N GLY A 99 -2.35 0.62 27.70
CA GLY A 99 -1.56 1.10 28.82
C GLY A 99 -0.91 -0.06 29.56
N ILE A 100 0.40 0.01 29.79
CA ILE A 100 0.98 -0.84 30.83
C ILE A 100 0.56 -0.20 32.15
N ALA A 101 -0.33 -0.86 32.92
CA ALA A 101 -0.35 -0.61 34.36
C ALA A 101 1.09 -0.84 34.80
N LYS A 102 1.81 0.24 35.20
CA LYS A 102 3.23 0.22 35.58
C LYS A 102 3.62 -1.18 36.04
N MET A 103 4.32 -1.92 35.18
CA MET A 103 4.95 -3.16 35.62
C MET A 103 5.96 -2.69 36.66
N THR A 104 5.61 -2.79 37.94
CA THR A 104 6.54 -2.54 39.02
C THR A 104 7.62 -3.58 38.87
N GLN A 105 8.86 -3.10 38.81
CA GLN A 105 10.08 -3.88 38.71
C GLN A 105 10.33 -4.65 40.02
N GLU A 106 9.34 -5.39 40.50
CA GLU A 106 9.41 -6.16 41.76
C GLU A 106 9.40 -7.67 41.51
N GLY A 107 9.56 -8.11 40.25
CA GLY A 107 9.46 -9.53 39.90
C GLY A 107 10.40 -10.05 38.81
N TRP A 108 11.38 -9.26 38.36
CA TRP A 108 12.47 -9.83 37.56
C TRP A 108 13.48 -10.43 38.54
N GLN A 109 13.38 -11.74 38.77
CA GLN A 109 14.50 -12.50 39.30
C GLN A 109 15.54 -12.62 38.18
N GLU A 110 16.79 -12.27 38.50
CA GLU A 110 17.95 -12.57 37.68
C GLU A 110 18.18 -14.08 37.71
N ASP A 111 17.35 -14.84 36.98
CA ASP A 111 17.62 -16.25 36.72
C ASP A 111 18.41 -16.32 35.42
N ASP A 112 19.73 -16.47 35.60
CA ASP A 112 20.77 -16.97 34.70
C ASP A 112 20.71 -16.54 33.22
N GLU A 113 21.72 -15.76 32.84
CA GLU A 113 22.15 -15.46 31.48
C GLU A 113 22.26 -16.75 30.64
N VAL A 114 21.20 -17.06 29.89
CA VAL A 114 21.24 -18.05 28.81
C VAL A 114 21.67 -17.33 27.54
N ASP A 115 22.94 -17.54 27.18
CA ASP A 115 23.55 -17.11 25.92
C ASP A 115 22.90 -17.86 24.75
N TYR A 116 22.20 -17.14 23.88
CA TYR A 116 21.53 -17.67 22.69
C TYR A 116 22.42 -17.60 21.44
N LEU A 117 23.73 -17.37 21.60
CA LEU A 117 24.68 -17.22 20.49
C LEU A 117 25.75 -18.32 20.54
N ASP A 118 25.33 -19.57 20.38
CA ASP A 118 26.22 -20.68 20.04
C ASP A 118 25.45 -21.66 19.15
N ASP A 119 25.03 -21.17 17.97
CA ASP A 119 24.72 -22.03 16.84
C ASP A 119 25.96 -21.97 15.92
N ASP A 120 26.75 -23.05 15.97
CA ASP A 120 27.74 -23.46 14.97
C ASP A 120 27.09 -23.38 13.58
N ASP A 121 27.35 -22.31 12.83
CA ASP A 121 27.27 -22.34 11.37
C ASP A 121 28.65 -22.78 10.86
N GLU A 122 28.78 -24.09 10.62
CA GLU A 122 29.84 -24.63 9.76
C GLU A 122 29.67 -23.99 8.37
N GLU A 123 30.55 -23.03 8.05
CA GLU A 123 30.71 -22.47 6.70
C GLU A 123 31.19 -23.60 5.76
N GLU A 124 30.30 -24.15 4.94
CA GLU A 124 30.70 -24.97 3.78
C GLU A 124 31.21 -24.03 2.68
N ASP A 125 32.51 -24.11 2.41
CA ASP A 125 33.19 -23.48 1.28
C ASP A 125 32.63 -24.03 -0.06
N ASP A 126 31.69 -23.31 -0.68
CA ASP A 126 31.38 -23.47 -2.09
C ASP A 126 32.28 -22.52 -2.91
N ASP A 127 33.35 -23.10 -3.46
CA ASP A 127 34.22 -22.52 -4.50
C ASP A 127 33.39 -22.21 -5.76
N ASP A 128 32.97 -20.96 -5.96
CA ASP A 128 32.48 -20.49 -7.26
C ASP A 128 33.57 -19.64 -7.95
N GLU A 129 34.16 -20.26 -8.98
CA GLU A 129 35.16 -19.73 -9.89
C GLU A 129 34.74 -18.40 -10.55
N ASP A 130 35.73 -17.50 -10.67
CA ASP A 130 35.69 -16.23 -11.39
C ASP A 130 35.04 -16.37 -12.79
N ALA A 131 33.89 -15.71 -12.98
CA ALA A 131 33.35 -15.41 -14.30
C ALA A 131 33.65 -13.94 -14.64
N ASP A 132 34.70 -13.75 -15.43
CA ASP A 132 35.10 -12.50 -16.06
C ASP A 132 33.91 -11.81 -16.74
N PHE A 133 33.65 -10.57 -16.31
CA PHE A 133 32.71 -9.66 -16.92
C PHE A 133 33.41 -8.97 -18.10
N GLU A 134 33.23 -9.49 -19.32
CA GLU A 134 33.61 -8.80 -20.55
C GLU A 134 32.55 -7.71 -20.86
N GLU A 135 33.00 -6.45 -20.88
CA GLU A 135 32.28 -5.32 -21.45
C GLU A 135 32.14 -5.53 -22.96
N GLU A 136 30.94 -5.87 -23.44
CA GLU A 136 30.63 -5.85 -24.87
C GLU A 136 30.33 -4.41 -25.30
N GLU A 137 31.18 -3.91 -26.18
CA GLU A 137 31.18 -2.56 -26.74
C GLU A 137 29.93 -2.30 -27.60
N ASP A 138 29.31 -1.13 -27.35
CA ASP A 138 28.27 -0.54 -28.19
C ASP A 138 28.85 -0.14 -29.57
N GLU A 139 28.62 -0.96 -30.60
CA GLU A 139 28.71 -0.51 -32.00
C GLU A 139 27.57 -1.15 -32.81
N ASP A 140 26.61 -0.34 -33.27
CA ASP A 140 26.21 -0.35 -34.67
C ASP A 140 25.26 0.83 -34.98
N GLU A 141 25.77 1.71 -35.84
CA GLU A 141 25.13 2.89 -36.41
C GLU A 141 23.95 2.55 -37.35
N PRO A 142 23.02 3.49 -37.59
CA PRO A 142 21.95 3.32 -38.58
C PRO A 142 22.48 3.42 -40.01
N ASP A 143 22.23 2.39 -40.81
CA ASP A 143 22.50 2.37 -42.25
C ASP A 143 21.45 3.21 -42.99
N TYR A 144 21.89 4.35 -43.53
CA TYR A 144 21.15 5.16 -44.48
C TYR A 144 21.58 4.73 -45.88
N ASP A 145 20.78 3.88 -46.52
CA ASP A 145 20.85 3.71 -47.97
C ASP A 145 19.65 4.44 -48.61
N ASP A 146 19.98 5.57 -49.23
CA ASP A 146 19.25 6.21 -50.31
C ASP A 146 19.21 5.25 -51.51
N GLU A 147 18.01 4.91 -51.99
CA GLU A 147 17.79 4.76 -53.43
C GLU A 147 16.54 5.56 -53.84
N ASP A 148 16.82 6.53 -54.70
CA ASP A 148 15.94 7.42 -55.44
C ASP A 148 14.96 6.69 -56.38
N ASP A 149 14.00 7.48 -56.86
CA ASP A 149 13.31 7.40 -58.15
C ASP A 149 12.17 6.36 -58.33
N ASP A 150 10.94 6.88 -58.37
CA ASP A 150 10.24 7.24 -59.62
C ASP A 150 8.71 7.14 -59.46
N ASP A 151 8.03 8.22 -59.88
CA ASP A 151 6.78 8.27 -60.68
C ASP A 151 5.55 7.42 -60.26
N GLU A 152 4.29 7.85 -60.29
CA GLU A 152 3.58 8.87 -61.05
C GLU A 152 2.14 8.92 -60.49
N GLU A 153 1.50 10.10 -60.61
CA GLU A 153 0.04 10.42 -60.55
C GLU A 153 -0.84 10.13 -59.31
#